data_AF-A0A7R9Y0G0-F1
#
_entry.id   AF-A0A7R9Y0G0-F1
#
_cell.length_a   1.000
_cell.length_b   1.000
_cell.length_c   1.000
_cell.angle_alpha   90.00
_cell.angle_beta   90.00
_cell.angle_gamma   90.00
#
_symmetry.space_group_name_H-M   'P 1'
#
loop_
_entity.id
_entity.type
_entity.pdbx_description
1 polymer ?
#
loop_
_entity_poly.entity_id
_entity_poly.type
_entity_poly.pdbx_seq_one_letter_code
_entity_poly.pdbx_strand_id
1 'polypeptide(L)'
;RPPTLNHVLGTVARAGAGVGQQALCRIAPAPDAAANGAAGHDVEHERRAFAKFVDYFARKGRAGLVETTDGRRIYLIPPGTSVCSRLMCAVEPRLCLLGLIAPSAPIKK
;
A
#
# COMPACT_ATOMS: atom_id res chain seq x y z
N ARG A 1 1.99 15.67 5.94
CA ARG A 1 2.07 14.65 7.03
C ARG A 1 1.34 13.39 6.55
N PRO A 2 1.92 12.18 6.64
CA PRO A 2 1.27 10.96 6.17
C PRO A 2 -0.02 10.66 6.95
N PRO A 3 -1.09 10.16 6.28
CA PRO A 3 -2.37 9.87 6.92
C PRO A 3 -2.26 8.74 7.95
N THR A 4 -3.18 8.73 8.92
CA THR A 4 -3.29 7.63 9.89
C THR A 4 -4.02 6.44 9.25
N LEU A 5 -3.72 5.23 9.71
CA LEU A 5 -4.41 4.03 9.21
C LEU A 5 -5.92 4.10 9.43
N ASN A 6 -6.35 4.56 10.61
CA ASN A 6 -7.79 4.70 10.89
C ASN A 6 -8.49 5.69 9.96
N HIS A 7 -7.82 6.77 9.56
CA HIS A 7 -8.38 7.69 8.57
C HIS A 7 -8.56 7.01 7.21
N VAL A 8 -7.52 6.32 6.73
CA VAL A 8 -7.58 5.61 5.44
C VAL A 8 -8.67 4.53 5.44
N LEU A 9 -8.70 3.69 6.47
CA LEU A 9 -9.69 2.62 6.61
C LEU A 9 -11.11 3.18 6.76
N GLY A 10 -11.28 4.31 7.45
CA GLY A 10 -12.56 5.00 7.55
C GLY A 10 -13.04 5.55 6.22
N THR A 11 -12.14 6.07 5.38
CA THR A 11 -12.46 6.54 4.02
C THR A 11 -12.90 5.38 3.12
N VAL A 12 -12.25 4.22 3.21
CA VAL A 12 -12.66 3.00 2.47
C VAL A 12 -14.03 2.52 2.91
N ALA A 13 -14.26 2.41 4.22
CA ALA A 13 -15.53 1.93 4.75
C ALA A 13 -16.70 2.82 4.31
N ARG A 14 -16.49 4.14 4.22
CA ARG A 14 -17.49 5.11 3.76
C ARG A 14 -17.72 5.10 2.25
N ALA A 15 -16.73 4.65 1.46
CA ALA A 15 -16.85 4.56 0.01
C ALA A 15 -17.69 3.36 -0.48
N GLY A 16 -18.13 2.48 0.43
CA GLY A 16 -18.99 1.34 0.13
C GLY A 16 -18.21 0.10 -0.32
N ALA A 17 -18.78 -1.07 -0.04
CA ALA A 17 -18.15 -2.40 -0.16
C ALA A 17 -17.75 -2.83 -1.59
N GLY A 18 -17.97 -1.99 -2.61
CA GLY A 18 -17.59 -2.27 -4.01
C GLY A 18 -16.13 -1.97 -4.35
N VAL A 19 -15.39 -1.27 -3.48
CA VAL A 19 -13.95 -0.97 -3.68
C VAL A 19 -13.07 -2.17 -3.31
N GLY A 20 -13.64 -3.17 -2.61
CA GLY A 20 -12.96 -4.15 -1.77
C GLY A 20 -12.00 -5.14 -2.43
N GLN A 21 -11.91 -5.21 -3.76
CA GLN A 21 -10.89 -6.03 -4.44
C GLN A 21 -10.31 -5.40 -5.70
N GLN A 22 -11.06 -4.55 -6.42
CA GLN A 22 -10.60 -3.98 -7.69
C GLN A 22 -9.59 -2.82 -7.54
N ALA A 23 -9.55 -2.17 -6.37
CA ALA A 23 -8.66 -1.03 -6.11
C ALA A 23 -7.51 -1.37 -5.14
N LEU A 24 -7.39 -2.63 -4.73
CA LEU A 24 -6.36 -3.12 -3.81
C LEU A 24 -5.32 -3.91 -4.59
N CYS A 25 -4.06 -3.47 -4.56
CA CYS A 25 -2.95 -4.19 -5.17
C CYS A 25 -1.88 -4.51 -4.12
N ARG A 26 -1.18 -5.64 -4.32
CA ARG A 26 -0.03 -6.00 -3.51
C ARG A 26 1.22 -5.37 -4.10
N ILE A 27 1.95 -4.63 -3.27
CA ILE A 27 3.26 -4.07 -3.59
C ILE A 27 4.28 -4.85 -2.78
N ALA A 28 5.13 -5.60 -3.45
CA ALA A 28 6.21 -6.37 -2.85
C ALA A 28 7.54 -5.92 -3.47
N PRO A 29 8.68 -6.10 -2.79
CA PRO A 29 9.97 -5.93 -3.45
C PRO A 29 10.03 -6.85 -4.67
N ALA A 30 10.70 -6.40 -5.74
CA ALA A 30 10.82 -7.18 -6.96
C ALA A 30 11.40 -8.57 -6.64
N PRO A 31 10.84 -9.66 -7.19
CA PRO A 31 11.55 -10.93 -7.19
C PRO A 31 12.84 -10.74 -7.98
N ASP A 32 13.95 -11.30 -7.48
CA ASP A 32 15.33 -11.11 -7.95
C ASP A 32 15.47 -10.46 -9.32
N ALA A 33 16.05 -9.26 -9.37
CA ALA A 33 16.39 -8.54 -10.59
C ALA A 33 17.47 -9.24 -11.46
N ALA A 34 17.70 -10.54 -11.26
CA ALA A 34 18.57 -11.36 -12.09
C ALA A 34 18.05 -11.53 -13.53
N ALA A 35 16.77 -11.22 -13.80
CA ALA A 35 16.17 -11.38 -15.13
C ALA A 35 16.47 -10.24 -16.12
N ASN A 36 16.92 -9.06 -15.66
CA ASN A 36 17.07 -7.87 -16.52
C ASN A 36 18.48 -7.26 -16.47
N GLY A 37 19.53 -8.08 -16.60
CA GLY A 37 20.87 -7.65 -17.11
C GLY A 37 21.57 -6.44 -16.46
N ALA A 38 21.06 -5.87 -15.38
CA ALA A 38 21.59 -4.69 -14.72
C ALA A 38 22.64 -5.14 -13.71
N ALA A 39 23.84 -5.41 -14.20
CA ALA A 39 25.01 -5.63 -13.38
C ALA A 39 25.19 -4.45 -12.40
N GLY A 40 24.92 -4.67 -11.11
CA GLY A 40 25.11 -3.68 -10.05
C GLY A 40 23.89 -3.40 -9.15
N HIS A 41 22.74 -4.02 -9.37
CA HIS A 41 21.59 -3.83 -8.47
C HIS A 41 21.73 -4.68 -7.20
N ASP A 42 22.03 -4.07 -6.05
CA ASP A 42 22.03 -4.74 -4.74
C ASP A 42 20.59 -4.97 -4.28
N VAL A 43 20.00 -6.05 -4.80
CA VAL A 43 18.64 -6.50 -4.48
C VAL A 43 18.44 -6.65 -2.96
N GLU A 44 19.48 -7.05 -2.23
CA GLU A 44 19.39 -7.22 -0.77
C GLU A 44 19.38 -5.87 -0.04
N HIS A 45 20.04 -4.84 -0.58
CA HIS A 45 19.89 -3.47 -0.10
C HIS A 45 18.46 -2.95 -0.30
N GLU A 46 17.89 -3.12 -1.50
CA GLU A 46 16.52 -2.69 -1.79
C GLU A 46 15.48 -3.42 -0.93
N ARG A 47 15.65 -4.73 -0.75
CA ARG A 47 14.78 -5.54 0.12
C ARG A 47 14.84 -5.05 1.57
N ARG A 48 16.05 -4.72 2.08
CA ARG A 48 16.23 -4.17 3.43
C ARG A 48 15.64 -2.76 3.56
N ALA A 49 15.79 -1.91 2.55
CA ALA A 49 15.19 -0.58 2.52
C ALA A 49 13.65 -0.68 2.52
N PHE A 50 13.09 -1.58 1.70
CA PHE A 50 11.66 -1.86 1.66
C PHE A 50 11.14 -2.36 3.01
N ALA A 51 11.84 -3.32 3.65
CA ALA A 51 11.46 -3.82 4.98
C ALA A 51 11.41 -2.70 6.03
N LYS A 52 12.41 -1.81 6.06
CA LYS A 52 12.42 -0.64 6.96
C LYS A 52 11.27 0.31 6.68
N PHE A 53 10.92 0.49 5.41
CA PHE A 53 9.81 1.35 5.00
C PHE A 53 8.45 0.80 5.46
N VAL A 54 8.21 -0.52 5.30
CA VAL A 54 7.00 -1.18 5.81
C VAL A 54 6.92 -1.08 7.34
N ASP A 55 8.02 -1.40 8.03
CA ASP A 55 8.10 -1.38 9.49
C ASP A 55 7.86 0.02 10.07
N TYR A 56 8.35 1.07 9.41
CA TYR A 56 8.08 2.46 9.79
C TYR A 56 6.57 2.75 9.85
N PHE A 57 5.83 2.41 8.80
CA PHE A 57 4.39 2.66 8.76
C PHE A 57 3.62 1.81 9.77
N ALA A 58 3.99 0.54 9.91
CA ALA A 58 3.39 -0.36 10.87
C ALA A 58 3.55 0.15 12.31
N ARG A 59 4.77 0.50 12.72
CA ARG A 59 5.07 1.02 14.07
C ARG A 59 4.42 2.38 14.35
N LYS A 60 4.32 3.24 13.33
CA LYS A 60 3.73 4.58 13.48
C LYS A 60 2.20 4.57 13.35
N GLY A 61 1.58 3.45 12.99
CA GLY A 61 0.13 3.37 12.74
C GLY A 61 -0.31 4.28 11.58
N ARG A 62 0.53 4.41 10.56
CA ARG A 62 0.34 5.34 9.42
C ARG A 62 0.29 4.60 8.10
N ALA A 63 -0.22 5.28 7.09
CA ALA A 63 -0.12 4.87 5.70
C ALA A 63 0.71 5.89 4.91
N GLY A 64 1.42 5.42 3.90
CA GLY A 64 1.99 6.28 2.87
C GLY A 64 0.87 6.83 1.96
N LEU A 65 1.16 7.93 1.29
CA LEU A 65 0.29 8.51 0.27
C LEU A 65 1.16 8.88 -0.92
N VAL A 66 0.82 8.34 -2.08
CA VAL A 66 1.45 8.65 -3.37
C VAL A 66 0.40 9.28 -4.25
N GLU A 67 0.77 10.33 -4.96
CA GLU A 67 -0.06 10.89 -6.05
C GLU A 67 0.58 10.45 -7.37
N THR A 68 -0.19 9.82 -8.23
CA THR A 68 0.25 9.40 -9.56
C THR A 68 0.19 10.58 -10.52
N THR A 69 0.88 10.47 -11.65
CA THR A 69 0.96 11.53 -12.66
C THR A 69 -0.39 11.91 -13.28
N ASP A 70 -1.36 11.00 -13.24
CA ASP A 70 -2.75 11.22 -13.65
C ASP A 70 -3.66 11.75 -12.53
N GLY A 71 -3.08 12.18 -11.40
CA GLY A 71 -3.79 12.82 -10.28
C GLY A 71 -4.55 11.85 -9.38
N ARG A 72 -4.40 10.54 -9.55
CA ARG A 72 -4.95 9.55 -8.61
C ARG A 72 -4.09 9.50 -7.34
N ARG A 73 -4.72 9.17 -6.23
CA ARG A 73 -4.04 9.01 -4.94
C ARG A 73 -4.03 7.56 -4.55
N ILE A 74 -2.88 7.06 -4.11
CA ILE A 74 -2.70 5.68 -3.67
C ILE A 74 -2.22 5.71 -2.22
N TYR A 75 -2.98 5.07 -1.33
CA TYR A 75 -2.55 4.80 0.02
C TYR A 75 -1.67 3.56 0.06
N LEU A 76 -0.49 3.69 0.67
CA LEU A 76 0.43 2.58 0.93
C LEU A 76 0.25 2.10 2.36
N ILE A 77 -0.39 0.95 2.53
CA ILE A 77 -0.85 0.47 3.83
C ILE A 77 0.03 -0.73 4.24
N PRO A 78 0.68 -0.70 5.42
CA PRO A 78 1.37 -1.87 5.95
C PRO A 78 0.37 -3.01 6.19
N PRO A 79 0.74 -4.26 5.86
CA PRO A 79 -0.11 -5.41 6.09
C PRO A 79 -0.28 -5.65 7.59
N GLY A 80 -1.43 -6.17 7.97
CA GLY A 80 -1.73 -6.57 9.34
C GLY A 80 -3.09 -7.23 9.41
N THR A 81 -3.29 -8.20 10.31
CA THR A 81 -4.54 -8.97 10.42
C THR A 81 -5.77 -8.07 10.53
N SER A 82 -5.72 -7.04 11.37
CA SER A 82 -6.81 -6.07 11.52
C SER A 82 -7.04 -5.20 10.27
N VAL A 83 -5.98 -4.90 9.52
CA VAL A 83 -6.05 -4.12 8.28
C VAL A 83 -6.67 -4.99 7.18
N CYS A 84 -6.14 -6.20 6.97
CA CYS A 84 -6.62 -7.15 5.98
C CYS A 84 -8.10 -7.51 6.23
N SER A 85 -8.50 -7.72 7.49
CA SER A 85 -9.91 -7.96 7.84
C SER A 85 -10.82 -6.79 7.46
N ARG A 86 -10.40 -5.54 7.73
CA ARG A 86 -11.18 -4.34 7.38
C ARG A 86 -11.22 -4.06 5.89
N LEU A 87 -10.16 -4.43 5.17
CA LEU A 87 -10.07 -4.32 3.72
C LEU A 87 -10.66 -5.54 3.00
N MET A 88 -11.15 -6.54 3.74
CA MET A 88 -11.71 -7.79 3.21
C MET A 88 -10.76 -8.51 2.24
N CYS A 89 -9.45 -8.47 2.51
CA CYS A 89 -8.42 -9.14 1.72
C CYS A 89 -7.75 -10.29 2.49
N ALA A 90 -7.04 -11.15 1.77
CA ALA A 90 -6.22 -12.19 2.37
C ALA A 90 -5.16 -11.57 3.31
N VAL A 91 -4.74 -12.34 4.31
CA VAL A 91 -3.61 -11.95 5.16
C VAL A 91 -2.35 -12.02 4.31
N GLU A 92 -1.77 -10.85 4.06
CA GLU A 92 -0.54 -10.73 3.27
C GLU A 92 0.71 -10.87 4.16
N PRO A 93 1.85 -11.32 3.58
CA PRO A 93 3.10 -11.45 4.31
C PRO A 93 3.62 -10.10 4.82
N ARG A 94 4.42 -10.11 5.88
CA ARG A 94 4.94 -8.89 6.52
C ARG A 94 5.83 -8.02 5.61
N LEU A 95 6.37 -8.60 4.53
CA LEU A 95 7.23 -7.89 3.57
C LEU A 95 6.44 -7.49 2.32
N CYS A 96 5.33 -6.78 2.51
CA CYS A 96 4.60 -6.16 1.42
C CYS A 96 3.95 -4.85 1.89
N LEU A 97 3.33 -4.13 0.97
CA LEU A 97 2.37 -3.07 1.22
C LEU A 97 1.10 -3.38 0.43
N LEU A 98 -0.03 -2.95 0.98
CA LEU A 98 -1.29 -2.90 0.27
C LEU A 98 -1.43 -1.50 -0.35
N GLY A 99 -1.43 -1.44 -1.67
CA GLY A 99 -1.75 -0.24 -2.43
C GLY A 99 -3.25 -0.12 -2.58
N LEU A 100 -3.83 0.96 -2.07
CA LEU A 100 -5.26 1.22 -2.18
C LEU A 100 -5.47 2.53 -2.94
N ILE A 101 -6.16 2.47 -4.07
CA ILE A 101 -6.54 3.68 -4.81
C ILE A 101 -7.62 4.41 -4.01
N ALA A 102 -7.34 5.65 -3.63
CA ALA A 102 -8.28 6.50 -2.94
C ALA A 102 -9.50 6.74 -3.85
N PRO A 103 -10.73 6.55 -3.34
CA PRO A 103 -11.91 6.87 -4.11
C PRO A 103 -11.89 8.36 -4.44
N SER A 104 -11.91 8.69 -5.73
CA SER A 104 -12.07 10.06 -6.20
C SER A 104 -13.35 10.60 -5.58
N ALA A 105 -13.29 11.76 -4.92
CA ALA A 105 -14.51 12.40 -4.43
C ALA A 105 -15.49 12.52 -5.60
N PRO A 106 -16.80 12.23 -5.40
CA PRO A 106 -17.77 12.46 -6.46
C PRO A 106 -17.67 13.93 -6.87
N ILE A 107 -17.40 14.16 -8.16
CA ILE A 107 -17.42 15.50 -8.74
C ILE A 107 -18.85 16.00 -8.55
N LYS A 108 -19.05 16.91 -7.57
CA LYS A 108 -20.29 17.68 -7.51
C LYS A 108 -20.28 18.56 -8.76
N LYS A 109 -21.10 18.17 -9.75
CA LYS A 109 -21.48 19.05 -10.86
C LYS A 109 -22.44 20.12 -10.34
#